data_AF-A0A812SPW9-F1
#
_entry.id   AF-A0A812SPW9-F1
#
_cell.length_a   1.000
_cell.length_b   1.000
_cell.length_c   1.000
_cell.angle_alpha   90.00
_cell.angle_beta   90.00
_cell.angle_gamma   90.00
#
_symmetry.space_group_name_H-M   'P 1'
#
loop_
_entity.id
_entity.type
_entity.pdbx_description
1 polymer ?
#
loop_
_entity_poly.entity_id
_entity_poly.type
_entity_poly.pdbx_seq_one_letter_code
_entity_poly.pdbx_strand_id
1 'polypeptide(L)'
;MPFYFWTCMWCSLFTVLVAVFDLCALMKHVTMFSEDIFAGLISLIFIIDGARPIIENFTESRLPWTFRFVRNFAANFAVTIALVSGSGLAAIYSNDTGLRMLQVDADFSPNLSLSDGSKRPWIINPAGMDRSFPAWGIAYAILPAIGFAVLGYLDQNLTSVIVNRPSNNLKKPAAYHLDLFIRGALTLPICAVLGLPLSVASTVPSITHVISLTTYEVKQLPEGERKVPTKVVEQRATNFLIHVLIGSALFLAPVLKFLPR
;
A
#
# COMPACT_ATOMS: atom_id res chain seq x y z
N MET A 1 -11.38 -12.74 -16.39
CA MET A 1 -11.90 -12.49 -15.02
C MET A 1 -12.23 -13.75 -14.23
N PRO A 2 -12.91 -14.78 -14.79
CA PRO A 2 -13.17 -16.02 -14.04
C PRO A 2 -11.90 -16.73 -13.57
N PHE A 3 -10.86 -16.77 -14.42
CA PHE A 3 -9.54 -17.30 -14.03
C PHE A 3 -8.95 -16.58 -12.81
N TYR A 4 -8.98 -15.24 -12.80
CA TYR A 4 -8.51 -14.44 -11.66
C TYR A 4 -9.29 -14.73 -10.38
N PHE A 5 -10.63 -14.83 -10.48
CA PHE A 5 -11.49 -15.22 -9.36
C PHE A 5 -11.05 -16.56 -8.77
N TRP A 6 -10.89 -17.61 -9.60
CA TRP A 6 -10.48 -18.93 -9.14
C TRP A 6 -9.06 -18.93 -8.56
N THR A 7 -8.11 -18.19 -9.16
CA THR A 7 -6.77 -18.02 -8.59
C THR A 7 -6.83 -17.38 -7.20
N CYS A 8 -7.66 -16.36 -7.00
CA CYS A 8 -7.82 -15.71 -5.71
C CYS A 8 -8.50 -16.61 -4.68
N MET A 9 -9.49 -17.40 -5.08
CA MET A 9 -10.16 -18.37 -4.20
C MET A 9 -9.22 -19.48 -3.75
N TRP A 10 -8.39 -20.03 -4.65
CA TRP A 10 -7.34 -20.99 -4.28
C TRP A 10 -6.28 -20.35 -3.38
N CYS A 11 -5.88 -19.11 -3.66
CA CYS A 11 -4.93 -18.35 -2.84
C CYS A 11 -5.48 -18.11 -1.42
N SER A 12 -6.76 -17.75 -1.30
CA SER A 12 -7.50 -17.62 -0.04
C SER A 12 -7.48 -18.93 0.75
N LEU A 13 -7.81 -20.05 0.09
CA LEU A 13 -7.79 -21.37 0.72
C LEU A 13 -6.39 -21.71 1.25
N PHE A 14 -5.34 -21.59 0.42
CA PHE A 14 -3.98 -21.88 0.85
C PHE A 14 -3.53 -20.98 2.01
N THR A 15 -3.87 -19.69 1.96
CA THR A 15 -3.56 -18.74 3.03
C THR A 15 -4.22 -19.12 4.36
N VAL A 16 -5.49 -19.53 4.33
CA VAL A 16 -6.21 -20.01 5.53
C VAL A 16 -5.58 -21.30 6.06
N LEU A 17 -5.24 -22.25 5.19
CA LEU A 17 -4.58 -23.50 5.60
C LEU A 17 -3.24 -23.20 6.28
N VAL A 18 -2.42 -22.32 5.71
CA VAL A 18 -1.15 -21.90 6.32
C VAL A 18 -1.36 -21.27 7.70
N ALA A 19 -2.42 -20.47 7.88
CA ALA A 19 -2.74 -19.86 9.17
C ALA A 19 -3.21 -20.88 10.23
N VAL A 20 -3.99 -21.89 9.83
CA VAL A 20 -4.55 -22.91 10.73
C VAL A 20 -3.50 -23.96 11.13
N PHE A 21 -2.63 -24.38 10.22
CA PHE A 21 -1.62 -25.42 10.47
C PHE A 21 -0.34 -24.92 11.14
N ASP A 22 -0.34 -23.70 11.70
CA ASP A 22 0.83 -23.11 12.37
C ASP A 22 2.10 -23.09 11.48
N LEU A 23 1.92 -22.92 10.17
CA LEU A 23 3.06 -22.73 9.26
C LEU A 23 3.71 -21.35 9.47
N CYS A 24 3.05 -20.43 10.17
CA CYS A 24 3.62 -19.17 10.65
C CYS A 24 4.86 -19.38 11.54
N ALA A 25 4.98 -20.52 12.23
CA ALA A 25 6.19 -20.87 12.98
C ALA A 25 7.44 -21.01 12.08
N LEU A 26 7.28 -21.21 10.78
CA LEU A 26 8.39 -21.25 9.81
C LEU A 26 9.15 -19.92 9.77
N MET A 27 8.51 -18.79 10.12
CA MET A 27 9.19 -17.50 10.26
C MET A 27 10.31 -17.51 11.30
N LYS A 28 10.26 -18.39 12.31
CA LYS A 28 11.36 -18.53 13.29
C LYS A 28 12.67 -18.98 12.64
N HIS A 29 12.62 -19.56 11.43
CA HIS A 29 13.78 -19.99 10.66
C HIS A 29 14.28 -18.92 9.68
N VAL A 30 13.52 -17.84 9.48
CA VAL A 30 13.96 -16.67 8.71
C VAL A 30 14.91 -15.87 9.60
N THR A 31 16.17 -15.81 9.22
CA THR A 31 17.21 -15.16 10.04
C THR A 31 17.19 -13.64 9.86
N MET A 32 17.59 -12.88 10.89
CA MET A 32 17.70 -11.41 10.81
C MET A 32 18.57 -10.94 9.63
N PHE A 33 19.51 -11.77 9.17
CA PHE A 33 20.31 -11.53 7.98
C PHE A 33 19.45 -11.41 6.70
N SER A 34 18.48 -12.31 6.52
CA SER A 34 17.57 -12.25 5.38
C SER A 34 16.64 -11.04 5.45
N GLU A 35 16.15 -10.68 6.64
CA GLU A 35 15.32 -9.49 6.84
C GLU A 35 16.07 -8.19 6.55
N ASP A 36 17.31 -8.08 7.01
CA ASP A 36 18.12 -6.89 6.78
C ASP A 36 18.51 -6.74 5.30
N ILE A 37 18.66 -7.84 4.56
CA ILE A 37 18.82 -7.82 3.09
C ILE A 37 17.54 -7.31 2.41
N PHE A 38 16.36 -7.83 2.78
CA PHE A 38 15.09 -7.36 2.20
C PHE A 38 14.82 -5.90 2.54
N ALA A 39 15.04 -5.48 3.78
CA ALA A 39 14.91 -4.09 4.20
C ALA A 39 15.93 -3.20 3.47
N GLY A 40 17.16 -3.67 3.26
CA GLY A 40 18.18 -2.99 2.47
C GLY A 40 17.79 -2.83 1.01
N LEU A 41 17.22 -3.86 0.38
CA LEU A 41 16.77 -3.83 -1.01
C LEU A 41 15.57 -2.89 -1.19
N ILE A 42 14.58 -2.95 -0.29
CA ILE A 42 13.45 -2.02 -0.27
C ILE A 42 13.95 -0.59 -0.05
N SER A 43 14.81 -0.36 0.94
CA SER A 43 15.39 0.96 1.20
C SER A 43 16.16 1.50 0.00
N LEU A 44 16.90 0.65 -0.73
CA LEU A 44 17.63 1.05 -1.93
C LEU A 44 16.67 1.44 -3.06
N ILE A 45 15.58 0.68 -3.28
CA ILE A 45 14.54 1.02 -4.25
C ILE A 45 13.93 2.38 -3.90
N PHE A 46 13.56 2.61 -2.64
CA PHE A 46 13.00 3.89 -2.20
C PHE A 46 13.99 5.06 -2.32
N ILE A 47 15.28 4.84 -2.07
CA ILE A 47 16.32 5.85 -2.28
C ILE A 47 16.43 6.20 -3.76
N ILE A 48 16.42 5.20 -4.66
CA ILE A 48 16.50 5.44 -6.10
C ILE A 48 15.26 6.17 -6.61
N ASP A 49 14.06 5.72 -6.19
CA ASP A 49 12.80 6.35 -6.56
C ASP A 49 12.66 7.77 -5.96
N GLY A 50 13.18 7.99 -4.74
CA GLY A 50 13.20 9.30 -4.09
C GLY A 50 14.30 10.25 -4.60
N ALA A 51 15.42 9.73 -5.09
CA ALA A 51 16.51 10.52 -5.65
C ALA A 51 16.18 11.05 -7.05
N ARG A 52 15.39 10.30 -7.83
CA ARG A 52 14.95 10.70 -9.18
C ARG A 52 14.31 12.11 -9.21
N PRO A 53 13.31 12.44 -8.37
CA PRO A 53 12.74 13.79 -8.33
C PRO A 53 13.67 14.83 -7.66
N ILE A 54 14.63 14.43 -6.82
CA ILE A 54 15.59 15.35 -6.21
C ILE A 54 16.61 15.82 -7.25
N ILE A 55 17.13 14.90 -8.08
CA ILE A 55 18.09 15.21 -9.14
C ILE A 55 17.43 16.11 -10.21
N GLU A 56 16.15 15.91 -10.49
CA GLU A 56 15.37 16.76 -11.40
C GLU A 56 15.11 18.18 -10.84
N ASN A 57 15.05 18.33 -9.51
CA ASN A 57 14.79 19.62 -8.85
C ASN A 57 16.06 20.40 -8.44
N PHE A 58 17.26 19.86 -8.63
CA PHE A 58 18.52 20.53 -8.25
C PHE A 58 19.02 21.57 -9.28
N THR A 59 18.11 22.14 -10.07
CA THR A 59 18.37 23.35 -10.87
C THR A 59 17.29 24.41 -10.59
N GLU A 60 17.07 24.82 -9.34
CA GLU A 60 16.64 26.20 -9.09
C GLU A 60 16.93 26.69 -7.65
N SER A 61 17.45 27.92 -7.63
CA SER A 61 18.06 28.74 -6.59
C SER A 61 17.64 28.64 -5.10
N ARG A 62 18.64 28.81 -4.21
CA ARG A 62 18.50 29.17 -2.80
C ARG A 62 17.95 30.60 -2.67
N LEU A 63 16.72 30.76 -2.19
CA LEU A 63 16.21 32.06 -1.74
C LEU A 63 16.35 32.22 -0.21
N PRO A 64 16.93 33.32 0.29
CA PRO A 64 17.03 33.59 1.71
C PRO A 64 15.83 34.42 2.22
N TRP A 65 15.44 34.15 3.47
CA TRP A 65 14.48 34.87 4.33
C TRP A 65 12.97 34.55 4.22
N THR A 66 12.53 33.51 4.95
CA THR A 66 11.15 33.41 5.48
C THR A 66 11.16 32.83 6.91
N PHE A 67 10.16 33.19 7.73
CA PHE A 67 10.01 32.73 9.12
C PHE A 67 10.13 31.21 9.22
N ARG A 68 10.88 30.71 10.22
CA ARG A 68 11.18 29.27 10.42
C ARG A 68 9.91 28.39 10.45
N PHE A 69 8.80 28.94 10.93
CA PHE A 69 7.47 28.33 10.90
C PHE A 69 6.93 28.17 9.46
N VAL A 70 6.93 29.25 8.67
CA VAL A 70 6.45 29.24 7.27
C VAL A 70 7.29 28.31 6.42
N ARG A 71 8.60 28.27 6.60
CA ARG A 71 9.49 27.34 5.89
C ARG A 71 9.20 25.88 6.25
N ASN A 72 9.03 25.57 7.53
CA ASN A 72 8.76 24.18 7.95
C ASN A 72 7.35 23.74 7.53
N PHE A 73 6.36 24.64 7.58
CA PHE A 73 5.01 24.38 7.07
C PHE A 73 5.03 24.18 5.55
N ALA A 74 5.65 25.09 4.81
CA ALA A 74 5.79 24.98 3.36
C ALA A 74 6.58 23.72 2.96
N ALA A 75 7.64 23.33 3.70
CA ALA A 75 8.41 22.12 3.43
C ALA A 75 7.61 20.84 3.70
N ASN A 76 6.85 20.79 4.81
CA ASN A 76 6.04 19.62 5.16
C ASN A 76 4.85 19.41 4.23
N PHE A 77 4.32 20.49 3.64
CA PHE A 77 3.18 20.46 2.71
C PHE A 77 3.58 20.79 1.27
N ALA A 78 4.88 20.84 0.95
CA ALA A 78 5.39 21.31 -0.34
C ALA A 78 4.76 20.54 -1.51
N VAL A 79 4.71 19.21 -1.38
CA VAL A 79 4.13 18.32 -2.40
C VAL A 79 2.64 18.58 -2.56
N THR A 80 1.90 18.73 -1.47
CA THR A 80 0.46 19.02 -1.51
C THR A 80 0.18 20.40 -2.10
N ILE A 81 0.95 21.42 -1.70
CA ILE A 81 0.82 22.79 -2.20
C ILE A 81 1.16 22.83 -3.69
N ALA A 82 2.27 22.23 -4.11
CA ALA A 82 2.69 22.16 -5.51
C ALA A 82 1.67 21.43 -6.39
N LEU A 83 1.10 20.32 -5.89
CA LEU A 83 0.05 19.59 -6.57
C LEU A 83 -1.19 20.45 -6.77
N VAL A 84 -1.67 21.12 -5.72
CA VAL A 84 -2.88 21.96 -5.77
C VAL A 84 -2.65 23.20 -6.63
N SER A 85 -1.51 23.89 -6.48
CA SER A 85 -1.19 25.09 -7.25
C SER A 85 -0.94 24.76 -8.73
N GLY A 86 -0.17 23.70 -9.01
CA GLY A 86 0.11 23.23 -10.36
C GLY A 86 -1.16 22.77 -11.08
N SER A 87 -2.03 22.04 -10.38
CA SER A 87 -3.34 21.64 -10.92
C SER A 87 -4.25 22.85 -11.14
N GLY A 88 -4.24 23.82 -10.24
CA GLY A 88 -5.01 25.06 -10.38
C GLY A 88 -4.58 25.88 -11.60
N LEU A 89 -3.27 26.08 -11.80
CA LEU A 89 -2.76 26.75 -12.99
C LEU A 89 -3.06 25.95 -14.27
N ALA A 90 -2.85 24.63 -14.25
CA ALA A 90 -3.15 23.76 -15.39
C ALA A 90 -4.63 23.78 -15.78
N ALA A 91 -5.53 23.88 -14.79
CA ALA A 91 -6.97 24.02 -15.03
C ALA A 91 -7.32 25.37 -15.68
N ILE A 92 -6.67 26.47 -15.26
CA ILE A 92 -6.90 27.81 -15.84
C ILE A 92 -6.37 27.89 -17.28
N TYR A 93 -5.18 27.35 -17.55
CA TYR A 93 -4.53 27.40 -18.88
C TYR A 93 -4.84 26.19 -19.76
N SER A 94 -5.79 25.34 -19.37
CA SER A 94 -6.15 24.11 -20.06
C SER A 94 -6.55 24.32 -21.51
N ASN A 95 -7.26 25.42 -21.81
CA ASN A 95 -7.78 25.69 -23.15
C ASN A 95 -6.68 26.15 -24.13
N ASP A 96 -5.59 26.75 -23.64
CA ASP A 96 -4.57 27.36 -24.50
C ASP A 96 -3.38 26.44 -24.80
N THR A 97 -3.06 25.52 -23.88
CA THR A 97 -1.83 24.70 -23.93
C THR A 97 -2.05 23.25 -24.35
N GLY A 98 -3.30 22.79 -24.49
CA GLY A 98 -3.61 21.41 -24.86
C GLY A 98 -3.08 20.37 -23.85
N LEU A 99 -2.99 20.74 -22.57
CA LEU A 99 -2.47 19.87 -21.50
C LEU A 99 -3.33 18.61 -21.38
N ARG A 100 -2.66 17.44 -21.32
CA ARG A 100 -3.31 16.15 -21.11
C ARG A 100 -3.67 16.01 -19.63
N MET A 101 -4.91 16.36 -19.30
CA MET A 101 -5.48 16.13 -17.98
C MET A 101 -5.69 14.64 -17.69
N LEU A 102 -5.72 14.29 -16.41
CA LEU A 102 -5.98 12.94 -15.95
C LEU A 102 -7.40 12.52 -16.35
N GLN A 103 -7.49 11.53 -17.23
CA GLN A 103 -8.75 10.95 -17.65
C GLN A 103 -9.23 9.94 -16.59
N VAL A 104 -9.91 10.47 -15.57
CA VAL A 104 -10.66 9.68 -14.59
C VAL A 104 -12.12 9.67 -15.02
N ASP A 105 -12.67 8.50 -15.29
CA ASP A 105 -14.11 8.37 -15.44
C ASP A 105 -14.79 8.77 -14.13
N ALA A 106 -15.66 9.79 -14.18
CA ALA A 106 -16.36 10.26 -12.98
C ALA A 106 -17.40 9.25 -12.47
N ASP A 107 -17.75 8.27 -13.31
CA ASP A 107 -18.66 7.20 -12.95
C ASP A 107 -17.93 6.17 -12.10
N PHE A 108 -18.38 6.02 -10.85
CA PHE A 108 -17.98 4.93 -9.98
C PHE A 108 -18.38 3.58 -10.60
N SER A 109 -17.48 3.05 -11.42
CA SER A 109 -17.73 1.90 -12.25
C SER A 109 -16.44 1.13 -12.47
N PRO A 110 -16.52 -0.20 -12.67
CA PRO A 110 -15.33 -0.99 -12.87
C PRO A 110 -14.51 -0.54 -14.09
N ASN A 111 -13.19 -0.56 -13.94
CA ASN A 111 -12.22 -0.08 -14.93
C ASN A 111 -12.15 -0.90 -16.23
N LEU A 112 -12.79 -2.06 -16.29
CA LEU A 112 -12.76 -2.95 -17.46
C LEU A 112 -14.06 -2.84 -18.24
N SER A 113 -13.97 -2.41 -19.49
CA SER A 113 -15.07 -2.50 -20.47
C SER A 113 -15.02 -3.85 -21.19
N LEU A 114 -16.17 -4.48 -21.37
CA LEU A 114 -16.33 -5.73 -22.12
C LEU A 114 -16.21 -5.47 -23.64
N SER A 115 -16.04 -6.54 -24.42
CA SER A 115 -15.95 -6.48 -25.89
C SER A 115 -17.19 -5.88 -26.57
N ASP A 116 -18.33 -5.85 -25.85
CA ASP A 116 -19.61 -5.25 -26.26
C ASP A 116 -19.71 -3.74 -25.91
N GLY A 117 -18.65 -3.14 -25.35
CA GLY A 117 -18.64 -1.73 -24.94
C GLY A 117 -19.35 -1.43 -23.62
N SER A 118 -20.05 -2.42 -23.02
CA SER A 118 -20.64 -2.32 -21.68
C SER A 118 -19.57 -2.45 -20.57
N LYS A 119 -19.77 -1.76 -19.44
CA LYS A 119 -18.87 -1.88 -18.27
C LYS A 119 -19.08 -3.22 -17.58
N ARG A 120 -18.01 -3.83 -17.04
CA ARG A 120 -18.14 -5.12 -16.33
C ARG A 120 -19.06 -5.01 -15.10
N PRO A 121 -19.76 -6.08 -14.71
CA PRO A 121 -20.46 -6.13 -13.43
C PRO A 121 -19.48 -6.06 -12.24
N TRP A 122 -19.96 -5.57 -11.11
CA TRP A 122 -19.20 -5.50 -9.86
C TRP A 122 -18.86 -6.89 -9.30
N ILE A 123 -19.80 -7.82 -9.38
CA ILE A 123 -19.62 -9.20 -8.93
C ILE A 123 -19.16 -10.04 -10.11
N ILE A 124 -18.00 -10.70 -9.96
CA ILE A 124 -17.49 -11.62 -10.97
C ILE A 124 -18.30 -12.92 -10.94
N ASN A 125 -18.85 -13.30 -12.09
CA ASN A 125 -19.44 -14.62 -12.27
C ASN A 125 -18.33 -15.69 -12.38
N PRO A 126 -18.27 -16.68 -11.45
CA PRO A 126 -17.24 -17.72 -11.46
C PRO A 126 -17.36 -18.70 -12.63
N ALA A 127 -18.57 -18.84 -13.20
CA ALA A 127 -18.85 -19.74 -14.32
C ALA A 127 -18.55 -19.11 -15.69
N GLY A 128 -18.17 -17.84 -15.74
CA GLY A 128 -17.99 -17.09 -16.98
C GLY A 128 -19.23 -16.28 -17.38
N MET A 129 -19.02 -15.25 -18.21
CA MET A 129 -20.09 -14.38 -18.73
C MET A 129 -20.40 -14.73 -20.19
N ASP A 130 -19.44 -14.52 -21.11
CA ASP A 130 -19.65 -14.75 -22.55
C ASP A 130 -19.45 -16.22 -22.96
N ARG A 131 -18.61 -16.95 -22.23
CA ARG A 131 -18.33 -18.37 -22.43
C ARG A 131 -18.22 -19.06 -21.07
N SER A 132 -18.74 -20.28 -20.99
CA SER A 132 -18.59 -21.11 -19.80
C SER A 132 -17.10 -21.37 -19.52
N PHE A 133 -16.67 -21.09 -18.30
CA PHE A 133 -15.29 -21.29 -17.89
C PHE A 133 -14.99 -22.80 -17.78
N PRO A 134 -13.96 -23.31 -18.47
CA PRO A 134 -13.68 -24.74 -18.48
C PRO A 134 -13.24 -25.23 -17.09
N ALA A 135 -13.75 -26.40 -16.67
CA ALA A 135 -13.43 -26.98 -15.36
C ALA A 135 -11.92 -27.23 -15.16
N TRP A 136 -11.20 -27.63 -16.22
CA TRP A 136 -9.74 -27.78 -16.16
C TRP A 136 -9.02 -26.45 -15.88
N GLY A 137 -9.61 -25.33 -16.28
CA GLY A 137 -9.09 -23.99 -16.01
C GLY A 137 -9.12 -23.63 -14.52
N ILE A 138 -10.04 -24.23 -13.75
CA ILE A 138 -10.11 -24.09 -12.30
C ILE A 138 -8.91 -24.77 -11.65
N ALA A 139 -8.54 -25.96 -12.12
CA ALA A 139 -7.35 -26.67 -11.64
C ALA A 139 -6.05 -25.96 -12.06
N TYR A 140 -5.99 -25.42 -13.28
CA TYR A 140 -4.84 -24.67 -13.76
C TYR A 140 -4.58 -23.39 -12.93
N ALA A 141 -5.64 -22.79 -12.35
CA ALA A 141 -5.53 -21.62 -11.49
C ALA A 141 -4.80 -21.88 -10.15
N ILE A 142 -4.59 -23.14 -9.75
CA ILE A 142 -3.85 -23.51 -8.54
C ILE A 142 -2.38 -23.10 -8.64
N LEU A 143 -1.76 -23.27 -9.80
CA LEU A 143 -0.33 -22.99 -9.99
C LEU A 143 0.04 -21.52 -9.66
N PRO A 144 -0.62 -20.50 -10.25
CA PRO A 144 -0.36 -19.11 -9.86
C PRO A 144 -0.85 -18.81 -8.44
N ALA A 145 -1.91 -19.48 -7.97
CA ALA A 145 -2.44 -19.26 -6.62
C ALA A 145 -1.44 -19.63 -5.52
N ILE A 146 -0.68 -20.72 -5.70
CA ILE A 146 0.41 -21.10 -4.78
C ILE A 146 1.47 -19.98 -4.74
N GLY A 147 1.89 -19.49 -5.91
CA GLY A 147 2.87 -18.39 -6.00
C GLY A 147 2.40 -17.13 -5.26
N PHE A 148 1.15 -16.72 -5.48
CA PHE A 148 0.56 -15.58 -4.77
C PHE A 148 0.37 -15.81 -3.27
N ALA A 149 0.02 -17.04 -2.85
CA ALA A 149 -0.13 -17.38 -1.44
C ALA A 149 1.22 -17.34 -0.72
N VAL A 150 2.29 -17.86 -1.34
CA VAL A 150 3.66 -17.82 -0.79
C VAL A 150 4.17 -16.37 -0.73
N LEU A 151 4.05 -15.61 -1.81
CA LEU A 151 4.46 -14.21 -1.82
C LEU A 151 3.68 -13.40 -0.77
N GLY A 152 2.37 -13.60 -0.71
CA GLY A 152 1.52 -12.97 0.29
C GLY A 152 1.93 -13.32 1.72
N TYR A 153 2.19 -14.60 1.98
CA TYR A 153 2.70 -15.06 3.28
C TYR A 153 4.03 -14.39 3.64
N LEU A 154 4.99 -14.33 2.71
CA LEU A 154 6.30 -13.72 2.94
C LEU A 154 6.16 -12.22 3.24
N ASP A 155 5.42 -11.47 2.43
CA ASP A 155 5.23 -10.03 2.62
C ASP A 155 4.53 -9.70 3.94
N GLN A 156 3.49 -10.47 4.28
CA GLN A 156 2.75 -10.26 5.53
C GLN A 156 3.64 -10.48 6.75
N ASN A 157 4.34 -11.62 6.78
CA ASN A 157 5.15 -11.95 7.94
C ASN A 157 6.38 -11.07 8.04
N LEU A 158 7.06 -10.77 6.93
CA LEU A 158 8.19 -9.84 6.93
C LEU A 158 7.76 -8.46 7.46
N THR A 159 6.63 -7.94 6.98
CA THR A 159 6.10 -6.66 7.46
C THR A 159 5.80 -6.71 8.95
N SER A 160 5.10 -7.76 9.40
CA SER A 160 4.76 -7.91 10.82
C SER A 160 6.00 -8.07 11.69
N VAL A 161 7.06 -8.77 11.25
CA VAL A 161 8.30 -8.88 12.02
C VAL A 161 9.03 -7.54 12.10
N ILE A 162 9.14 -6.80 10.99
CA ILE A 162 9.81 -5.50 10.99
C ILE A 162 9.09 -4.51 11.92
N VAL A 163 7.75 -4.50 11.90
CA VAL A 163 6.93 -3.67 12.80
C VAL A 163 7.11 -4.09 14.26
N ASN A 164 7.13 -5.39 14.53
CA ASN A 164 7.28 -5.96 15.87
C ASN A 164 8.73 -6.15 16.31
N ARG A 165 9.69 -5.48 15.66
CA ARG A 165 11.09 -5.51 16.10
C ARG A 165 11.19 -5.05 17.57
N PRO A 166 12.01 -5.73 18.41
CA PRO A 166 12.18 -5.35 19.82
C PRO A 166 12.63 -3.90 20.01
N SER A 167 13.33 -3.33 19.03
CA SER A 167 13.71 -1.91 19.01
C SER A 167 12.53 -0.94 19.06
N ASN A 168 11.35 -1.35 18.60
CA ASN A 168 10.16 -0.51 18.56
C ASN A 168 9.39 -0.49 19.89
N ASN A 169 9.78 -1.30 20.90
CA ASN A 169 9.19 -1.29 22.25
C ASN A 169 7.65 -1.36 22.26
N LEU A 170 7.05 -2.17 21.37
CA LEU A 170 5.61 -2.42 21.35
C LEU A 170 5.18 -3.22 22.59
N LYS A 171 3.99 -2.94 23.11
CA LYS A 171 3.46 -3.56 24.34
C LYS A 171 2.49 -4.70 24.04
N LYS A 172 1.76 -4.62 22.93
CA LYS A 172 0.81 -5.68 22.53
C LYS A 172 1.55 -6.82 21.82
N PRO A 173 1.13 -8.08 22.03
CA PRO A 173 1.72 -9.21 21.34
C PRO A 173 1.40 -9.15 19.84
N ALA A 174 2.36 -9.62 19.03
CA ALA A 174 2.20 -9.73 17.58
C ALA A 174 1.20 -10.83 17.22
N ALA A 175 0.31 -10.56 16.26
CA ALA A 175 -0.80 -11.44 15.91
C ALA A 175 -0.65 -12.06 14.50
N TYR A 176 0.51 -12.67 14.21
CA TYR A 176 0.85 -13.19 12.88
C TYR A 176 -0.21 -14.13 12.27
N HIS A 177 -0.74 -15.05 13.07
CA HIS A 177 -1.72 -16.04 12.61
C HIS A 177 -3.08 -15.40 12.33
N LEU A 178 -3.48 -14.46 13.20
CA LEU A 178 -4.75 -13.76 13.07
C LEU A 178 -4.73 -12.86 11.83
N ASP A 179 -3.62 -12.17 11.59
CA ASP A 179 -3.43 -11.31 10.42
C ASP A 179 -3.53 -12.12 9.12
N LEU A 180 -2.88 -13.29 9.09
CA LEU A 180 -2.93 -14.19 7.93
C LEU A 180 -4.32 -14.82 7.75
N PHE A 181 -4.98 -15.21 8.84
CA PHE A 181 -6.33 -15.77 8.81
C PHE A 181 -7.35 -14.76 8.30
N ILE A 182 -7.32 -13.52 8.81
CA ILE A 182 -8.24 -12.45 8.35
C ILE A 182 -7.99 -12.15 6.88
N ARG A 183 -6.73 -12.06 6.45
CA ARG A 183 -6.39 -11.86 5.04
C ARG A 183 -6.93 -12.99 4.16
N GLY A 184 -6.70 -14.24 4.57
CA GLY A 184 -7.14 -15.43 3.85
C GLY A 184 -8.66 -15.58 3.80
N ALA A 185 -9.33 -15.45 4.94
CA ALA A 185 -10.76 -15.74 5.09
C ALA A 185 -11.67 -14.59 4.67
N LEU A 186 -11.22 -13.34 4.76
CA LEU A 186 -12.04 -12.16 4.51
C LEU A 186 -11.53 -11.34 3.32
N THR A 187 -10.30 -10.85 3.38
CA THR A 187 -9.82 -9.86 2.39
C THR A 187 -9.68 -10.45 0.99
N LEU A 188 -9.06 -11.63 0.85
CA LEU A 188 -8.85 -12.27 -0.45
C LEU A 188 -10.16 -12.68 -1.14
N PRO A 189 -11.16 -13.29 -0.46
CA PRO A 189 -12.46 -13.56 -1.06
C PRO A 189 -13.21 -12.30 -1.50
N ILE A 190 -13.16 -11.22 -0.72
CA ILE A 190 -13.78 -9.94 -1.10
C ILE A 190 -13.12 -9.38 -2.36
N CYS A 191 -11.77 -9.40 -2.43
CA CYS A 191 -11.05 -9.01 -3.64
C CYS A 191 -11.39 -9.91 -4.84
N ALA A 192 -11.56 -11.22 -4.63
CA ALA A 192 -11.93 -12.17 -5.68
C ALA A 192 -13.31 -11.85 -6.25
N VAL A 193 -14.32 -11.70 -5.39
CA VAL A 193 -15.71 -11.46 -5.78
C VAL A 193 -15.86 -10.12 -6.50
N LEU A 194 -15.21 -9.07 -5.99
CA LEU A 194 -15.31 -7.72 -6.56
C LEU A 194 -14.33 -7.48 -7.73
N GLY A 195 -13.40 -8.40 -7.97
CA GLY A 195 -12.33 -8.24 -8.95
C GLY A 195 -11.40 -7.08 -8.63
N LEU A 196 -11.13 -6.85 -7.34
CA LEU A 196 -10.18 -5.86 -6.86
C LEU A 196 -8.78 -6.46 -6.84
N PRO A 197 -7.71 -5.66 -6.98
CA PRO A 197 -6.34 -6.14 -6.83
C PRO A 197 -6.12 -6.90 -5.52
N LEU A 198 -5.20 -7.87 -5.55
CA LEU A 198 -4.82 -8.64 -4.37
C LEU A 198 -4.25 -7.70 -3.31
N SER A 199 -4.78 -7.75 -2.09
CA SER A 199 -4.25 -6.99 -0.96
C SER A 199 -2.90 -7.56 -0.54
N VAL A 200 -1.89 -6.70 -0.44
CA VAL A 200 -0.54 -7.02 0.06
C VAL A 200 -0.21 -6.11 1.23
N ALA A 201 0.55 -6.62 2.22
CA ALA A 201 1.04 -5.83 3.33
C ALA A 201 2.05 -4.80 2.82
N SER A 202 1.91 -3.54 3.24
CA SER A 202 2.80 -2.46 2.80
C SER A 202 3.81 -2.12 3.90
N THR A 203 5.06 -2.54 3.71
CA THR A 203 6.12 -2.42 4.72
C THR A 203 6.42 -0.97 5.10
N VAL A 204 6.69 -0.11 4.11
CA VAL A 204 7.12 1.27 4.38
C VAL A 204 6.04 2.12 5.06
N PRO A 205 4.78 2.18 4.55
CA PRO A 205 3.71 2.88 5.25
C PRO A 205 3.47 2.36 6.67
N SER A 206 3.57 1.06 6.88
CA SER A 206 3.42 0.46 8.23
C SER A 206 4.52 0.94 9.18
N ILE A 207 5.78 0.99 8.72
CA ILE A 207 6.91 1.49 9.53
C ILE A 207 6.78 2.99 9.79
N THR A 208 6.49 3.79 8.76
CA THR A 208 6.32 5.24 8.91
C THR A 208 5.16 5.56 9.86
N HIS A 209 4.08 4.79 9.81
CA HIS A 209 2.97 4.91 10.75
C HIS A 209 3.41 4.64 12.19
N VAL A 210 4.16 3.58 12.45
CA VAL A 210 4.72 3.29 13.78
C VAL A 210 5.67 4.39 14.25
N ILE A 211 6.58 4.86 13.39
CA ILE A 211 7.50 5.96 13.69
C ILE A 211 6.74 7.23 14.09
N SER A 212 5.65 7.55 13.37
CA SER A 212 4.84 8.74 13.66
C SER A 212 4.13 8.69 15.02
N LEU A 213 3.90 7.48 15.54
CA LEU A 213 3.26 7.24 16.84
C LEU A 213 4.28 6.97 17.96
N THR A 214 5.56 7.01 17.63
CA THR A 214 6.66 6.75 18.56
C THR A 214 7.17 8.06 19.16
N THR A 215 7.18 8.14 20.49
CA THR A 215 7.85 9.20 21.22
C THR A 215 9.31 8.80 21.44
N TYR A 216 10.22 9.68 21.03
CA TYR A 216 11.66 9.51 21.19
C TYR A 216 12.17 10.38 22.32
N GLU A 217 12.92 9.78 23.25
CA GLU A 217 13.69 10.53 24.25
C GLU A 217 15.17 10.54 23.86
N VAL A 218 15.81 11.68 24.08
CA VAL A 218 17.25 11.83 23.88
C VAL A 218 17.95 11.31 25.13
N LYS A 219 18.59 10.15 25.04
CA LYS A 219 19.50 9.69 26.09
C LYS A 219 20.89 10.23 25.77
N GLN A 220 21.48 10.93 26.73
CA GLN A 220 22.90 11.30 26.65
C GLN A 220 23.74 10.09 27.04
N LEU A 221 24.47 9.55 26.07
CA LEU A 221 25.50 8.53 26.29
C LEU A 221 26.87 9.20 26.35
N PRO A 222 27.89 8.55 26.95
CA PRO A 222 29.26 9.08 26.99
C PRO A 222 29.85 9.45 25.62
N GLU A 223 29.35 8.85 24.53
CA GLU A 223 29.76 9.08 23.13
C GLU A 223 28.80 9.98 22.31
N GLY A 224 27.81 10.63 22.95
CA GLY A 224 26.92 11.59 22.28
C GLY A 224 25.42 11.39 22.56
N GLU A 225 24.59 12.12 21.82
CA GLU A 225 23.13 12.08 21.95
C GLU A 225 22.51 11.02 21.04
N ARG A 226 21.80 10.04 21.64
CA ARG A 226 21.03 9.04 20.88
C ARG A 226 19.54 9.16 21.19
N LYS A 227 18.73 9.28 20.13
CA LYS A 227 17.27 9.20 20.22
C LYS A 227 16.87 7.73 20.38
N VAL A 228 16.26 7.39 21.51
CA VAL A 228 15.77 6.04 21.80
C VAL A 228 14.24 6.08 21.90
N PRO A 229 13.52 5.16 21.24
CA PRO A 229 12.07 5.10 21.34
C PRO A 229 11.64 4.66 22.75
N THR A 230 10.91 5.50 23.48
CA THR A 230 10.46 5.21 24.85
C THR A 230 9.02 4.73 24.93
N LYS A 231 8.12 5.28 24.09
CA LYS A 231 6.70 4.94 24.12
C LYS A 231 6.09 4.98 22.72
N VAL A 232 5.40 3.93 22.34
CA VAL A 232 4.57 3.87 21.12
C VAL A 232 3.09 3.91 21.51
N VAL A 233 2.31 4.79 20.87
CA VAL A 233 0.86 4.86 21.06
C VAL A 233 0.17 3.86 20.14
N GLU A 234 -0.22 2.70 20.67
CA GLU A 234 -0.88 1.63 19.91
C GLU A 234 -2.40 1.85 19.81
N GLN A 235 -2.85 2.53 18.75
CA GLN A 235 -4.25 2.87 18.52
C GLN A 235 -4.85 2.22 17.26
N ARG A 236 -6.17 1.95 17.29
CA ARG A 236 -6.94 1.44 16.13
C ARG A 236 -7.56 2.55 15.27
N ALA A 237 -7.77 3.73 15.86
CA ALA A 237 -8.49 4.83 15.22
C ALA A 237 -7.76 5.39 14.00
N THR A 238 -6.42 5.55 14.04
CA THR A 238 -5.67 6.07 12.88
C THR A 238 -5.74 5.15 11.68
N ASN A 239 -5.62 3.83 11.88
CA ASN A 239 -5.71 2.88 10.77
C ASN A 239 -7.11 2.89 10.16
N PHE A 240 -8.16 2.95 11.00
CA PHE A 240 -9.52 3.08 10.51
C PHE A 240 -9.74 4.40 9.75
N LEU A 241 -9.28 5.52 10.30
CA LEU A 241 -9.42 6.85 9.70
C LEU A 241 -8.71 6.93 8.34
N ILE A 242 -7.49 6.37 8.22
CA ILE A 242 -6.75 6.33 6.95
C ILE A 242 -7.57 5.60 5.88
N HIS A 243 -8.16 4.44 6.20
CA HIS A 243 -8.98 3.69 5.23
C HIS A 243 -10.28 4.41 4.89
N VAL A 244 -10.92 5.07 5.86
CA VAL A 244 -12.11 5.91 5.60
C VAL A 244 -11.75 7.09 4.70
N LEU A 245 -10.61 7.74 4.93
CA LEU A 245 -10.14 8.86 4.11
C LEU A 245 -9.80 8.41 2.69
N ILE A 246 -9.11 7.28 2.53
CA ILE A 246 -8.85 6.67 1.20
C ILE A 246 -10.17 6.35 0.49
N GLY A 247 -11.15 5.79 1.20
CA GLY A 247 -12.49 5.55 0.64
C GLY A 247 -13.19 6.85 0.24
N SER A 248 -13.09 7.89 1.07
CA SER A 248 -13.67 9.21 0.78
C SER A 248 -13.00 9.91 -0.41
N ALA A 249 -11.73 9.59 -0.70
CA ALA A 249 -11.01 10.14 -1.84
C ALA A 249 -11.63 9.72 -3.18
N LEU A 250 -12.40 8.64 -3.22
CA LEU A 250 -13.17 8.26 -4.41
C LEU A 250 -14.25 9.29 -4.77
N PHE A 251 -14.82 10.00 -3.79
CA PHE A 251 -15.77 11.09 -4.05
C PHE A 251 -15.08 12.36 -4.56
N LEU A 252 -13.75 12.47 -4.42
CA LEU A 252 -12.94 13.52 -5.02
C LEU A 252 -12.57 13.22 -6.49
N ALA A 253 -13.03 12.10 -7.08
CA ALA A 253 -12.79 11.77 -8.48
C ALA A 253 -13.14 12.89 -9.49
N PRO A 254 -14.20 13.71 -9.32
CA PRO A 254 -14.46 14.84 -10.20
C PRO A 254 -13.38 15.92 -10.11
N VAL A 255 -12.77 16.08 -8.93
CA VAL A 255 -11.66 17.02 -8.69
C VAL A 255 -10.37 16.48 -9.30
N LEU A 256 -10.18 15.15 -9.32
CA LEU A 256 -8.99 14.52 -9.92
C LEU A 256 -8.88 14.74 -11.43
N LYS A 257 -9.96 15.08 -12.13
CA LYS A 257 -9.91 15.45 -13.55
C LYS A 257 -9.11 16.72 -13.84
N PHE A 258 -8.97 17.60 -12.85
CA PHE A 258 -8.20 18.84 -12.99
C PHE A 258 -6.70 18.66 -12.77
N LEU A 259 -6.26 17.45 -12.39
CA LEU A 259 -4.85 17.13 -12.28
C LEU A 259 -4.24 16.95 -13.68
N PRO A 260 -3.18 17.69 -14.02
CA PRO A 260 -2.36 17.36 -15.18
C PRO A 260 -1.66 16.02 -14.94
N ARG A 261 -1.47 15.24 -16.01
CA ARG A 261 -0.74 13.96 -15.96
C ARG A 261 0.72 14.12 -15.54
#